data_AF-A0A0T5X9W7-F1
#
_entry.id   AF-A0A0T5X9W7-F1
#
_cell.length_a   1.000
_cell.length_b   1.000
_cell.length_c   1.000
_cell.angle_alpha   90.00
_cell.angle_beta   90.00
_cell.angle_gamma   90.00
#
_symmetry.space_group_name_H-M   'P 1'
#
loop_
_entity.id
_entity.type
_entity.pdbx_description
1 polymer ?
#
loop_
_entity_poly.entity_id
_entity_poly.type
_entity_poly.pdbx_seq_one_letter_code
_entity_poly.pdbx_strand_id
1 'polypeptide(L)'
;MVPPEAIRGLQKDFDLDNYELADLFGISISSALDWVKHGVRGQRGNNLVLVDSFFALKWLTENDPEKFLSFEELKNIVTKTVRSPGLLYFEFAPYEKELGPALSVLEHQRLVSATMAVMFVLYLRKKGKEVRLKSAEELTPKRALYDMYKTE
;
A
#
# COMPACT_ATOMS: atom_id res chain seq x y z
N MET A 1 -2.85 -0.09 -22.94
CA MET A 1 -1.83 0.90 -22.54
C MET A 1 -2.44 1.73 -21.44
N VAL A 2 -1.74 1.94 -20.34
CA VAL A 2 -2.22 2.85 -19.28
C VAL A 2 -1.76 4.26 -19.62
N PRO A 3 -2.65 5.26 -19.67
CA PRO A 3 -2.27 6.64 -19.97
C PRO A 3 -1.48 7.24 -18.80
N PRO A 4 -0.55 8.18 -19.06
CA PRO A 4 0.26 8.79 -18.00
C PRO A 4 -0.58 9.55 -16.96
N GLU A 5 -1.75 10.07 -17.33
CA GLU A 5 -2.70 10.72 -16.42
C GLU A 5 -3.19 9.76 -15.34
N ALA A 6 -3.40 8.49 -15.68
CA ALA A 6 -3.80 7.47 -14.72
C ALA A 6 -2.67 7.17 -13.72
N ILE A 7 -1.43 7.10 -14.18
CA ILE A 7 -0.27 6.89 -13.28
C ILE A 7 -0.08 8.07 -12.34
N ARG A 8 -0.19 9.31 -12.84
CA ARG A 8 -0.14 10.52 -12.01
C ARG A 8 -1.31 10.60 -11.03
N GLY A 9 -2.51 10.17 -11.46
CA GLY A 9 -3.68 10.04 -10.61
C GLY A 9 -3.42 9.09 -9.45
N LEU A 10 -2.91 7.89 -9.74
CA LEU A 10 -2.54 6.91 -8.72
C LEU A 10 -1.49 7.45 -7.74
N GLN A 11 -0.42 8.08 -8.24
CA GLN A 11 0.56 8.73 -7.36
C GLN A 11 -0.08 9.75 -6.42
N LYS A 12 -0.94 10.61 -6.96
CA LYS A 12 -1.62 11.64 -6.17
C LYS A 12 -2.59 11.05 -5.16
N ASP A 13 -3.40 10.08 -5.57
CA ASP A 13 -4.40 9.44 -4.74
C ASP A 13 -3.77 8.77 -3.51
N PHE A 14 -2.61 8.13 -3.71
CA PHE A 14 -1.88 7.41 -2.67
C PHE A 14 -0.74 8.21 -2.04
N ASP A 15 -0.59 9.50 -2.36
CA ASP A 15 0.50 10.38 -1.94
C ASP A 15 1.91 9.76 -2.14
N LEU A 16 2.15 9.11 -3.27
CA LEU A 16 3.39 8.40 -3.57
C LEU A 16 4.37 9.31 -4.33
N ASP A 17 5.63 9.33 -3.89
CA ASP A 17 6.72 9.86 -4.70
C ASP A 17 7.16 8.86 -5.82
N ASN A 18 8.16 9.23 -6.61
CA ASN A 18 8.63 8.38 -7.71
C ASN A 18 9.36 7.11 -7.23
N TYR A 19 10.03 7.16 -6.07
CA TYR A 19 10.69 6.00 -5.47
C TYR A 19 9.67 5.05 -4.87
N GLU A 20 8.67 5.57 -4.17
CA GLU A 20 7.57 4.81 -3.58
C GLU A 20 6.72 4.15 -4.65
N LEU A 21 6.44 4.85 -5.76
CA LEU A 21 5.79 4.26 -6.93
C LEU A 21 6.63 3.11 -7.52
N ALA A 22 7.94 3.32 -7.65
CA ALA A 22 8.85 2.30 -8.18
C ALA A 22 8.86 1.06 -7.28
N ASP A 23 8.96 1.25 -5.96
CA ASP A 23 8.94 0.16 -4.98
C ASP A 23 7.61 -0.58 -4.98
N LEU A 24 6.48 0.14 -4.96
CA LEU A 24 5.14 -0.45 -4.98
C LEU A 24 4.98 -1.46 -6.12
N PHE A 25 5.36 -1.06 -7.34
CA PHE A 25 5.24 -1.88 -8.55
C PHE A 25 6.45 -2.78 -8.80
N GLY A 26 7.49 -2.73 -7.96
CA GLY A 26 8.71 -3.53 -8.12
C GLY A 26 9.47 -3.22 -9.43
N ILE A 27 9.46 -1.96 -9.86
CA ILE A 27 10.13 -1.48 -11.08
C ILE A 27 11.31 -0.57 -10.74
N SER A 28 12.18 -0.27 -11.72
CA SER A 28 13.25 0.71 -11.52
C SER A 28 12.71 2.14 -11.41
N ILE A 29 13.44 3.02 -10.71
CA ILE A 29 13.12 4.46 -10.65
C ILE A 29 13.04 5.09 -12.05
N SER A 30 13.90 4.67 -12.97
CA SER A 30 13.86 5.12 -14.37
C SER A 30 12.56 4.70 -15.07
N SER A 31 12.05 3.50 -14.78
CA SER A 31 10.78 3.02 -15.32
C SER A 31 9.61 3.79 -14.72
N ALA A 32 9.64 4.08 -13.41
CA ALA A 32 8.62 4.89 -12.75
C ALA A 32 8.56 6.30 -13.36
N LEU A 33 9.71 6.97 -13.55
CA LEU A 33 9.79 8.28 -14.22
C LEU A 33 9.26 8.23 -15.65
N ASP A 34 9.58 7.16 -16.41
CA ASP A 34 9.06 6.96 -17.75
C ASP A 34 7.53 6.79 -17.74
N TRP A 35 6.98 5.97 -16.83
CA TRP A 35 5.55 5.76 -16.70
C TRP A 35 4.79 7.03 -16.36
N VAL A 36 5.32 7.86 -15.46
CA VAL A 36 4.72 9.14 -15.07
C VAL A 36 4.66 10.12 -16.25
N LYS A 37 5.66 10.08 -17.13
CA LYS A 37 5.77 11.00 -18.27
C LYS A 37 5.03 10.48 -19.51
N HIS A 38 5.05 9.18 -19.75
CA HIS A 38 4.68 8.57 -21.02
C HIS A 38 3.63 7.47 -20.94
N GLY A 39 3.22 7.08 -19.73
CA GLY A 39 2.29 5.99 -19.46
C GLY A 39 2.97 4.63 -19.53
N VAL A 40 2.21 3.57 -19.24
CA VAL A 40 2.73 2.20 -19.26
C VAL A 40 2.56 1.60 -20.65
N ARG A 41 3.68 1.39 -21.34
CA ARG A 41 3.73 0.83 -22.70
C ARG A 41 4.09 -0.65 -22.69
N GLY A 42 3.42 -1.43 -23.55
CA GLY A 42 3.65 -2.87 -23.73
C GLY A 42 2.86 -3.78 -22.79
N GLN A 43 2.65 -5.04 -23.20
CA GLN A 43 1.94 -6.08 -22.44
C GLN A 43 2.89 -7.07 -21.74
N ARG A 44 4.20 -6.78 -21.65
CA ARG A 44 5.14 -7.69 -20.98
C ARG A 44 5.03 -7.55 -19.47
N GLY A 45 4.78 -8.67 -18.80
CA GLY A 45 4.62 -8.75 -17.35
C GLY A 45 3.22 -8.36 -16.88
N ASN A 46 3.00 -8.39 -15.56
CA ASN A 46 1.68 -8.19 -14.97
C ASN A 46 1.36 -6.70 -14.68
N ASN A 47 2.27 -5.78 -15.00
CA ASN A 47 2.21 -4.38 -14.58
C ASN A 47 0.94 -3.63 -14.98
N LEU A 48 0.40 -3.86 -16.19
CA LEU A 48 -0.87 -3.26 -16.60
C LEU A 48 -2.02 -3.72 -15.70
N VAL A 49 -2.09 -5.03 -15.46
CA VAL A 49 -3.12 -5.64 -14.61
C VAL A 49 -2.97 -5.21 -13.14
N LEU A 50 -1.74 -4.97 -12.69
CA LEU A 50 -1.49 -4.44 -11.34
C LEU A 50 -2.00 -3.00 -11.19
N VAL A 51 -1.80 -2.16 -12.20
CA VAL A 51 -2.36 -0.80 -12.19
C VAL A 51 -3.89 -0.86 -12.21
N ASP A 52 -4.48 -1.68 -13.07
CA ASP A 52 -5.95 -1.87 -13.12
C ASP A 52 -6.49 -2.41 -11.78
N SER A 53 -5.75 -3.30 -11.12
CA SER A 53 -6.13 -3.81 -9.79
C SER A 53 -6.20 -2.69 -8.74
N PHE A 54 -5.29 -1.73 -8.76
CA PHE A 54 -5.34 -0.57 -7.86
C PHE A 54 -6.56 0.32 -8.12
N PHE A 55 -6.88 0.55 -9.39
CA PHE A 55 -8.12 1.26 -9.75
C PHE A 55 -9.37 0.49 -9.35
N ALA A 56 -9.37 -0.85 -9.46
CA ALA A 56 -10.48 -1.67 -9.00
C ALA A 56 -10.64 -1.61 -7.47
N LEU A 57 -9.54 -1.68 -6.71
CA LEU A 57 -9.57 -1.52 -5.25
C LEU A 57 -10.09 -0.13 -4.88
N LYS A 58 -9.59 0.94 -5.52
CA LYS A 58 -10.08 2.30 -5.31
C LYS A 58 -11.59 2.40 -5.60
N TRP A 59 -12.03 1.89 -6.74
CA TRP A 59 -13.45 1.89 -7.12
C TRP A 59 -14.30 1.20 -6.05
N LEU A 60 -13.86 0.07 -5.51
CA LEU A 60 -14.56 -0.61 -4.42
C LEU A 60 -14.63 0.23 -3.14
N THR A 61 -13.57 0.97 -2.80
CA THR A 61 -13.61 1.89 -1.65
C THR A 61 -14.58 3.06 -1.82
N GLU A 62 -14.85 3.46 -3.06
CA GLU A 62 -15.78 4.56 -3.37
C GLU A 62 -17.24 4.09 -3.46
N ASN A 63 -17.46 2.83 -3.86
CA ASN A 63 -18.80 2.30 -4.15
C ASN A 63 -19.37 1.40 -3.04
N ASP A 64 -18.53 0.78 -2.20
CA ASP A 64 -18.99 -0.07 -1.08
C ASP A 64 -18.06 0.01 0.15
N PRO A 65 -17.75 1.21 0.67
CA PRO A 65 -16.78 1.39 1.77
C PRO A 65 -17.15 0.65 3.06
N GLU A 66 -18.45 0.46 3.34
CA GLU A 66 -18.93 -0.19 4.56
C GLU A 66 -18.64 -1.71 4.56
N LYS A 67 -18.74 -2.37 3.40
CA LYS A 67 -18.53 -3.83 3.30
C LYS A 67 -17.12 -4.19 2.83
N PHE A 68 -16.40 -3.24 2.25
CA PHE A 68 -15.03 -3.41 1.81
C PHE A 68 -14.06 -2.73 2.80
N LEU A 69 -13.57 -1.55 2.45
CA LEU A 69 -12.75 -0.67 3.27
C LEU A 69 -12.91 0.76 2.75
N SER A 70 -12.70 1.73 3.63
CA SER A 70 -12.67 3.14 3.23
C SER A 70 -11.43 3.44 2.40
N PHE A 71 -11.48 4.48 1.57
CA PHE A 71 -10.33 4.87 0.75
C PHE A 71 -9.10 5.16 1.61
N GLU A 72 -9.30 5.75 2.79
CA GLU A 72 -8.19 6.10 3.68
C GLU A 72 -7.55 4.85 4.32
N GLU A 73 -8.31 3.79 4.54
CA GLU A 73 -7.74 2.49 4.94
C GLU A 73 -6.88 1.87 3.83
N LEU A 74 -7.34 1.94 2.57
CA LEU A 74 -6.55 1.47 1.43
C LEU A 74 -5.24 2.26 1.33
N LYS A 75 -5.34 3.59 1.43
CA LYS A 75 -4.20 4.48 1.34
C LYS A 75 -3.19 4.24 2.47
N ASN A 76 -3.66 4.04 3.69
CA ASN A 76 -2.79 3.65 4.81
C ASN A 76 -2.09 2.31 4.59
N ILE A 77 -2.77 1.32 4.00
CA ILE A 77 -2.14 0.04 3.65
C ILE A 77 -1.03 0.25 2.61
N VAL A 78 -1.33 0.99 1.53
CA VAL A 78 -0.40 1.20 0.41
C VAL A 78 0.83 1.99 0.88
N THR A 79 0.62 3.09 1.60
CA THR A 79 1.71 3.93 2.11
C THR A 79 2.59 3.19 3.10
N LYS A 80 2.04 2.41 4.03
CA LYS A 80 2.85 1.56 4.93
C LYS A 80 3.65 0.52 4.17
N THR A 81 3.08 -0.08 3.13
CA THR A 81 3.76 -1.10 2.33
C THR A 81 5.06 -0.58 1.72
N VAL A 82 5.11 0.69 1.34
CA VAL A 82 6.30 1.30 0.68
C VAL A 82 7.18 2.12 1.64
N ARG A 83 6.59 2.78 2.64
CA ARG A 83 7.33 3.63 3.60
C ARG A 83 7.85 2.87 4.81
N SER A 84 7.11 1.87 5.25
CA SER A 84 7.40 1.15 6.50
C SER A 84 6.83 -0.26 6.47
N PRO A 85 7.34 -1.15 5.60
CA PRO A 85 6.73 -2.45 5.31
C PRO A 85 6.45 -3.30 6.56
N GLY A 86 7.34 -3.25 7.56
CA GLY A 86 7.18 -3.98 8.82
C GLY A 86 6.04 -3.50 9.72
N LEU A 87 5.52 -2.28 9.53
CA LEU A 87 4.41 -1.76 10.33
C LEU A 87 3.10 -2.46 10.03
N LEU A 88 2.89 -2.91 8.79
CA LEU A 88 1.70 -3.69 8.46
C LEU A 88 1.66 -4.97 9.29
N TYR A 89 2.75 -5.72 9.37
CA TYR A 89 2.83 -6.92 10.20
C TYR A 89 2.37 -6.65 11.65
N PHE A 90 2.84 -5.58 12.27
CA PHE A 90 2.48 -5.25 13.67
C PHE A 90 0.99 -4.96 13.88
N GLU A 91 0.30 -4.41 12.88
CA GLU A 91 -1.15 -4.19 12.97
C GLU A 91 -1.95 -5.49 12.91
N PHE A 92 -1.40 -6.53 12.27
CA PHE A 92 -2.04 -7.83 12.17
C PHE A 92 -1.54 -8.85 13.20
N ALA A 93 -0.42 -8.58 13.89
CA ALA A 93 0.12 -9.43 14.95
C ALA A 93 -0.89 -9.80 16.06
N PRO A 94 -1.78 -8.91 16.52
CA PRO A 94 -2.83 -9.28 17.50
C PRO A 94 -3.79 -10.37 17.02
N TYR A 95 -3.86 -10.66 15.71
CA TYR A 95 -4.74 -11.67 15.10
C TYR A 95 -3.97 -12.93 14.67
N GLU A 96 -2.79 -13.19 15.24
CA GLU A 96 -1.98 -14.38 14.96
C GLU A 96 -2.77 -15.69 15.15
N LYS A 97 -3.70 -15.74 16.12
CA LYS A 97 -4.55 -16.92 16.34
C LYS A 97 -5.50 -17.19 15.17
N GLU A 98 -5.97 -16.14 14.49
CA GLU A 98 -6.91 -16.23 13.37
C GLU A 98 -6.23 -16.40 12.01
N LEU A 99 -5.04 -15.81 11.85
CA LEU A 99 -4.28 -15.75 10.60
C LEU A 99 -3.17 -16.81 10.51
N GLY A 100 -2.59 -17.18 11.66
CA GLY A 100 -1.50 -18.15 11.76
C GLY A 100 -0.34 -17.85 10.81
N PRO A 101 0.19 -18.85 10.08
CA PRO A 101 1.37 -18.68 9.23
C PRO A 101 1.15 -17.74 8.03
N ALA A 102 -0.11 -17.44 7.67
CA ALA A 102 -0.40 -16.51 6.59
C ALA A 102 0.10 -15.08 6.88
N LEU A 103 0.26 -14.74 8.16
CA LEU A 103 0.76 -13.43 8.60
C LEU A 103 2.15 -13.11 8.03
N SER A 104 3.00 -14.13 7.84
CA SER A 104 4.37 -13.98 7.31
C SER A 104 4.44 -13.25 5.97
N VAL A 105 3.38 -13.30 5.15
CA VAL A 105 3.38 -12.62 3.86
C VAL A 105 3.47 -11.10 4.00
N LEU A 106 3.03 -10.54 5.14
CA LEU A 106 3.14 -9.10 5.42
C LEU A 106 4.56 -8.65 5.78
N GLU A 107 5.49 -9.58 6.04
CA GLU A 107 6.91 -9.24 6.24
C GLU A 107 7.61 -8.90 4.92
N HIS A 108 7.00 -9.26 3.79
CA HIS A 108 7.49 -8.88 2.47
C HIS A 108 7.22 -7.40 2.18
N GLN A 109 8.02 -6.84 1.28
CA GLN A 109 7.79 -5.50 0.73
C GLN A 109 6.93 -5.60 -0.54
N ARG A 110 6.37 -4.48 -0.99
CA ARG A 110 5.63 -4.31 -2.26
C ARG A 110 4.18 -4.78 -2.26
N LEU A 111 3.57 -4.69 -3.43
CA LEU A 111 2.16 -4.93 -3.76
C LEU A 111 1.53 -6.20 -3.19
N VAL A 112 2.32 -7.27 -2.99
CA VAL A 112 1.83 -8.52 -2.41
C VAL A 112 1.33 -8.28 -0.98
N SER A 113 2.09 -7.55 -0.17
CA SER A 113 1.73 -7.24 1.22
C SER A 113 0.50 -6.33 1.30
N ALA A 114 0.40 -5.34 0.41
CA ALA A 114 -0.80 -4.49 0.32
C ALA A 114 -2.06 -5.31 -0.01
N THR A 115 -1.95 -6.23 -0.97
CA THR A 115 -3.07 -7.10 -1.38
C THR A 115 -3.49 -8.05 -0.25
N MET A 116 -2.52 -8.66 0.42
CA MET A 116 -2.79 -9.55 1.56
C MET A 116 -3.40 -8.80 2.75
N ALA A 117 -2.92 -7.59 3.05
CA ALA A 117 -3.49 -6.76 4.10
C ALA A 117 -4.97 -6.46 3.85
N VAL A 118 -5.34 -6.09 2.61
CA VAL A 118 -6.76 -5.93 2.21
C VAL A 118 -7.53 -7.24 2.46
N MET A 119 -7.02 -8.39 2.02
CA MET A 119 -7.72 -9.66 2.22
C MET A 119 -7.87 -10.03 3.71
N PHE A 120 -6.87 -9.74 4.54
CA PHE A 120 -6.93 -9.98 5.98
C PHE A 120 -7.93 -9.07 6.68
N VAL A 121 -8.01 -7.79 6.31
CA VAL A 121 -9.04 -6.87 6.82
C VAL A 121 -10.43 -7.47 6.57
N LEU A 122 -10.71 -7.86 5.33
CA LEU A 122 -12.02 -8.42 4.96
C LEU A 122 -12.31 -9.73 5.69
N TYR A 123 -11.33 -10.63 5.78
CA TYR A 123 -11.47 -11.90 6.47
C TYR A 123 -11.76 -11.73 7.97
N LEU A 124 -11.01 -10.84 8.64
CA LEU A 124 -11.17 -10.56 10.06
C LEU A 124 -12.51 -9.86 10.35
N ARG A 125 -12.91 -8.89 9.53
CA ARG A 125 -14.23 -8.23 9.62
C ARG A 125 -15.37 -9.22 9.47
N LYS A 126 -15.27 -10.16 8.51
CA LYS A 126 -16.25 -11.24 8.33
C LYS A 126 -16.36 -12.15 9.56
N LYS A 127 -15.30 -12.25 10.36
CA LYS A 127 -15.29 -12.96 11.66
C LYS A 127 -15.74 -12.08 12.84
N GLY A 128 -16.23 -10.88 12.60
CA GLY A 128 -16.68 -9.94 13.64
C GLY A 128 -15.53 -9.29 14.40
N LYS A 129 -14.31 -9.27 13.85
CA LYS A 129 -13.15 -8.63 14.46
C LYS A 129 -13.03 -7.19 13.94
N GLU A 130 -12.86 -6.24 14.85
CA GLU A 130 -12.49 -4.87 14.52
C GLU A 130 -11.01 -4.83 14.15
N VAL A 131 -10.67 -4.35 12.96
CA VAL A 131 -9.29 -4.15 12.49
C VAL A 131 -8.98 -2.66 12.54
N ARG A 132 -7.97 -2.28 13.33
CA ARG A 132 -7.56 -0.87 13.48
C ARG A 132 -6.31 -0.60 12.66
N LEU A 133 -6.51 -0.02 11.47
CA LEU A 133 -5.43 0.48 10.64
C LEU A 133 -5.14 1.92 11.07
N LYS A 134 -4.03 2.14 11.76
CA LYS A 134 -3.60 3.49 12.18
C LYS A 134 -2.97 4.23 10.99
N SER A 135 -2.84 5.54 11.06
CA SER A 135 -2.07 6.25 10.02
C SER A 135 -0.57 5.90 10.12
N ALA A 136 0.15 6.02 9.01
CA ALA A 136 1.62 5.84 9.04
C ALA A 136 2.33 6.88 9.93
N GLU A 137 1.72 8.07 10.08
CA GLU A 137 2.20 9.20 10.89
C GLU A 137 2.06 8.92 12.40
N GLU A 138 1.05 8.14 12.81
CA GLU A 138 0.89 7.72 14.21
C GLU A 138 1.92 6.68 14.65
N LEU A 139 2.61 6.06 13.69
CA LEU A 139 3.54 4.95 13.93
C LEU A 139 5.01 5.36 13.78
N THR A 140 5.30 6.60 13.35
CA THR A 140 6.66 7.13 13.28
C THR A 140 7.13 7.51 14.71
N PRO A 141 8.27 6.98 15.21
CA PRO A 141 8.79 7.37 16.51
C PRO A 141 9.04 8.89 16.53
N LYS A 142 8.40 9.63 17.43
CA LYS A 142 8.42 11.10 17.50
C LYS A 142 9.81 11.74 17.68
N ARG A 143 10.88 10.97 17.88
CA ARG A 143 12.26 11.45 17.88
C ARG A 143 13.17 10.35 17.36
N ALA A 144 13.82 10.58 16.23
CA ALA A 144 14.97 9.77 15.88
C ALA A 144 16.17 10.24 16.72
N LEU A 145 17.01 9.30 17.15
CA LEU A 145 18.20 9.61 17.98
C LEU A 145 19.13 10.64 17.31
N TYR A 146 19.17 10.69 15.97
CA TYR A 146 19.99 11.65 15.23
C TYR A 146 19.48 13.10 15.31
N ASP A 147 18.21 13.33 15.66
CA ASP A 147 17.68 14.69 15.87
C ASP A 147 18.27 15.34 17.13
N MET A 148 18.89 14.55 18.03
CA MET A 148 19.64 15.06 19.18
C MET A 148 21.00 15.67 18.80
N TYR A 149 21.48 15.43 17.57
CA TYR A 149 22.77 15.92 17.08
C TYR A 149 22.63 17.08 16.08
N LYS A 150 21.40 17.53 15.80
CA LYS A 150 21.13 18.82 15.15
C LYS A 150 21.25 19.94 16.17
N THR A 151 22.47 20.16 16.68
CA THR A 151 22.83 21.38 17.40
C THR A 151 23.48 22.36 16.42
N GLU A 152 23.12 23.63 16.58
CA GLU A 152 23.51 24.82 15.79
C GLU A 152 25.01 24.93 15.48
#